data_AF-A0A3M5JAP1-F1
#
_entry.id   AF-A0A3M5JAP1-F1
#
_cell.length_a   1.000
_cell.length_b   1.000
_cell.length_c   1.000
_cell.angle_alpha   90.00
_cell.angle_beta   90.00
_cell.angle_gamma   90.00
#
_symmetry.space_group_name_H-M   'P 1'
#
loop_
_entity.id
_entity.type
_entity.pdbx_description
1 polymer ?
#
loop_
_entity_poly.entity_id
_entity_poly.type
_entity_poly.pdbx_seq_one_letter_code
_entity_poly.pdbx_strand_id
1 'polypeptide(L)'
;MSVFSITPHFWCADRGIPHPSLIVFSGRGLQLKWFLDNALPRAALPRWNACQKALVEALEPLGADRQARDASRVLRLVESLHSKSGERVEVVDVQGSADEPVRYDFEQLAEILLPLTRFELQRLREHRAAQKVDRQLRLQLVRDNPKAEIFKGYNGRSLAWARLEDIRKLGQLRDGWVSKQGASMRTTSLHWQLNFLCLSGAVNPSTFHFEAKELAKQLDPNWAFSISELGTLRKKAESYASGQKIEFGGREWPALYTPKNQTLIDIFGITDAEQRQLRTIITPALATERDTIRQREKRRAAGVQERSEYLSSFHDRRAQIKTLKAEGVAVAEIARRLDVTRATVYTALKA
;
A
#
# COMPACT_ATOMS: atom_id res chain seq x y z
N MET A 1 -40.00 -40.22 -12.97
CA MET A 1 -39.12 -39.19 -12.39
C MET A 1 -39.99 -38.20 -11.63
N SER A 2 -39.77 -38.06 -10.34
CA SER A 2 -40.54 -37.15 -9.48
C SER A 2 -40.06 -35.70 -9.71
N VAL A 3 -40.96 -34.72 -9.63
CA VAL A 3 -40.63 -33.27 -9.79
C VAL A 3 -39.54 -32.82 -8.81
N PHE A 4 -39.36 -33.54 -7.69
CA PHE A 4 -38.30 -33.27 -6.70
C PHE A 4 -36.89 -33.67 -7.16
N SER A 5 -36.73 -34.58 -8.12
CA SER A 5 -35.42 -35.04 -8.61
C SER A 5 -34.87 -34.19 -9.76
N ILE A 6 -35.74 -33.56 -10.55
CA ILE A 6 -35.37 -32.81 -11.75
C ILE A 6 -34.68 -31.48 -11.39
N THR A 7 -35.10 -30.85 -10.29
CA THR A 7 -34.64 -29.51 -9.89
C THR A 7 -33.15 -29.43 -9.54
N PRO A 8 -32.57 -30.34 -8.73
CA PRO A 8 -31.14 -30.31 -8.42
C PRO A 8 -30.25 -30.59 -9.62
N HIS A 9 -30.63 -31.52 -10.50
CA HIS A 9 -29.86 -31.83 -11.71
C HIS A 9 -29.81 -30.63 -12.66
N PHE A 10 -30.96 -30.00 -12.92
CA PHE A 10 -31.03 -28.80 -13.76
C PHE A 10 -30.21 -27.64 -13.17
N TRP A 11 -30.34 -27.39 -11.87
CA TRP A 11 -29.57 -26.34 -11.17
C TRP A 11 -28.06 -26.54 -11.29
N CYS A 12 -27.60 -27.78 -11.13
CA CYS A 12 -26.19 -28.11 -11.25
C CYS A 12 -25.68 -27.89 -12.68
N ALA A 13 -26.41 -28.38 -13.69
CA ALA A 13 -26.04 -28.20 -15.10
C ALA A 13 -25.94 -26.72 -15.50
N ASP A 14 -26.93 -25.90 -15.14
CA ASP A 14 -26.97 -24.46 -15.43
C ASP A 14 -25.77 -23.69 -14.83
N ARG A 15 -25.18 -24.21 -13.76
CA ARG A 15 -24.04 -23.60 -13.05
C ARG A 15 -22.71 -24.30 -13.30
N GLY A 16 -22.67 -25.27 -14.22
CA GLY A 16 -21.47 -26.07 -14.49
C GLY A 16 -21.01 -26.91 -13.31
N ILE A 17 -21.90 -27.19 -12.34
CA ILE A 17 -21.60 -28.06 -11.20
C ILE A 17 -21.81 -29.51 -11.67
N PRO A 18 -20.88 -30.43 -11.38
CA PRO A 18 -21.08 -31.83 -11.69
C PRO A 18 -22.35 -32.36 -11.03
N HIS A 19 -23.10 -33.22 -11.72
CA HIS A 19 -24.31 -33.80 -11.17
C HIS A 19 -24.02 -34.60 -9.89
N PRO A 20 -24.96 -34.63 -8.91
CA PRO A 20 -24.83 -35.56 -7.79
C PRO A 20 -24.86 -37.00 -8.31
N SER A 21 -24.01 -37.85 -7.75
CA SER A 21 -24.03 -39.30 -7.99
C SER A 21 -25.31 -39.95 -7.48
N LEU A 22 -25.80 -39.47 -6.34
CA LEU A 22 -26.94 -40.04 -5.63
C LEU A 22 -27.75 -38.93 -4.94
N ILE A 23 -29.06 -38.95 -5.12
CA ILE A 23 -30.01 -38.08 -4.40
C ILE A 23 -30.85 -38.95 -3.47
N VAL A 24 -30.77 -38.67 -2.17
CA VAL A 24 -31.55 -39.39 -1.14
C VAL A 24 -32.56 -38.45 -0.50
N PHE A 25 -33.82 -38.83 -0.47
CA PHE A 25 -34.82 -38.18 0.38
C PHE A 25 -34.61 -38.64 1.82
N SER A 26 -34.32 -37.68 2.71
CA SER A 26 -34.02 -37.94 4.12
C SER A 26 -35.26 -37.95 5.03
N GLY A 27 -36.46 -37.87 4.45
CA GLY A 27 -37.73 -37.75 5.15
C GLY A 27 -38.21 -36.32 5.41
N ARG A 28 -37.36 -35.31 5.22
CA ARG A 28 -37.69 -33.86 5.33
C ARG A 28 -36.97 -32.96 4.32
N GLY A 29 -36.17 -33.54 3.43
CA GLY A 29 -35.32 -32.81 2.50
C GLY A 29 -34.37 -33.75 1.78
N LEU A 30 -33.58 -33.23 0.84
CA LEU A 30 -32.70 -34.02 -0.01
C LEU A 30 -31.25 -34.02 0.49
N GLN A 31 -30.59 -35.15 0.33
CA GLN A 31 -29.14 -35.30 0.48
C GLN A 31 -28.55 -35.57 -0.90
N LEU A 32 -27.77 -34.62 -1.39
CA LEU A 32 -27.02 -34.71 -2.63
C LEU A 32 -25.64 -35.28 -2.30
N LYS A 33 -25.23 -36.36 -2.98
CA LYS A 33 -23.94 -37.03 -2.73
C LYS A 33 -23.15 -37.11 -4.02
N TRP A 34 -21.89 -36.70 -3.95
CA TRP A 34 -20.87 -36.91 -4.99
C TRP A 34 -19.93 -38.00 -4.50
N PHE A 35 -19.93 -39.13 -5.18
CA PHE A 35 -19.01 -40.22 -4.87
C PHE A 35 -17.65 -39.98 -5.52
N LEU A 36 -16.60 -40.32 -4.79
CA LEU A 36 -15.23 -40.20 -5.29
C LEU A 36 -14.73 -41.58 -5.73
N ASP A 37 -13.87 -41.60 -6.74
CA ASP A 37 -13.25 -42.84 -7.24
C ASP A 37 -12.34 -43.49 -6.19
N ASN A 38 -11.68 -42.65 -5.39
CA ASN A 38 -10.66 -43.08 -4.45
C ASN A 38 -10.85 -42.42 -3.08
N ALA A 39 -10.44 -43.13 -2.03
CA ALA A 39 -10.33 -42.54 -0.70
C ALA A 39 -9.29 -41.41 -0.70
N LEU A 40 -9.61 -40.31 -0.01
CA LEU A 40 -8.72 -39.16 0.07
C LEU A 40 -7.70 -39.28 1.21
N PRO A 41 -6.43 -38.91 1.00
CA PRO A 41 -5.47 -38.82 2.09
C PRO A 41 -5.83 -37.67 3.05
N ARG A 42 -5.43 -37.77 4.31
CA ARG A 42 -5.66 -36.71 5.33
C ARG A 42 -5.20 -35.32 4.88
N ALA A 43 -4.12 -35.26 4.10
CA ALA A 43 -3.57 -34.00 3.57
C ALA A 43 -4.54 -33.25 2.63
N ALA A 44 -5.52 -33.93 2.02
CA ALA A 44 -6.51 -33.34 1.12
C ALA A 44 -7.65 -32.62 1.85
N LEU A 45 -7.79 -32.78 3.17
CA LEU A 45 -8.91 -32.25 3.96
C LEU A 45 -9.15 -30.74 3.77
N PRO A 46 -8.13 -29.85 3.75
CA PRO A 46 -8.38 -28.42 3.51
C PRO A 46 -8.99 -28.12 2.15
N ARG A 47 -8.57 -28.84 1.10
CA ARG A 47 -9.10 -28.66 -0.26
C ARG A 47 -10.49 -29.26 -0.37
N TRP A 48 -10.72 -30.42 0.25
CA TRP A 48 -12.04 -31.03 0.34
C TRP A 48 -13.04 -30.11 1.04
N ASN A 49 -12.64 -29.47 2.15
CA ASN A 49 -13.46 -28.47 2.85
C ASN A 49 -13.81 -27.27 1.95
N ALA A 50 -12.87 -26.85 1.08
CA ALA A 50 -13.12 -25.78 0.13
C ALA A 50 -14.18 -26.20 -0.92
N CYS A 51 -14.11 -27.43 -1.44
CA CYS A 51 -15.12 -27.98 -2.35
C CYS A 51 -16.50 -28.08 -1.67
N GLN A 52 -16.56 -28.55 -0.42
CA GLN A 52 -17.82 -28.59 0.35
C GLN A 52 -18.40 -27.18 0.55
N LYS A 53 -17.55 -26.21 0.88
CA LYS A 53 -17.97 -24.81 1.01
C LYS A 53 -18.55 -24.29 -0.31
N ALA A 54 -17.87 -24.54 -1.43
CA ALA A 54 -18.32 -24.12 -2.76
C ALA A 54 -19.66 -24.76 -3.14
N LEU A 55 -19.83 -26.08 -2.93
CA LEU A 55 -21.09 -26.77 -3.17
C LEU A 55 -22.23 -26.20 -2.32
N VAL A 56 -22.00 -25.99 -1.02
CA VAL A 56 -23.02 -25.45 -0.12
C VAL A 56 -23.40 -24.01 -0.50
N GLU A 57 -22.44 -23.17 -0.87
CA GLU A 57 -22.71 -21.80 -1.34
C GLU A 57 -23.47 -21.81 -2.66
N ALA A 58 -23.12 -22.71 -3.59
CA ALA A 58 -23.80 -22.82 -4.87
C ALA A 58 -25.22 -23.38 -4.77
N LEU A 59 -25.51 -24.20 -3.75
CA LEU A 59 -26.82 -24.82 -3.49
C LEU A 59 -27.64 -24.08 -2.43
N GLU A 60 -27.12 -23.01 -1.85
CA GLU A 60 -27.82 -22.19 -0.86
C GLU A 60 -29.20 -21.71 -1.32
N PRO A 61 -29.39 -21.25 -2.59
CA PRO A 61 -30.72 -20.87 -3.06
C PRO A 61 -31.74 -22.01 -3.11
N LEU A 62 -31.28 -23.27 -3.12
CA LEU A 62 -32.13 -24.46 -3.01
C LEU A 62 -32.36 -24.90 -1.55
N GLY A 63 -31.84 -24.15 -0.58
CA GLY A 63 -32.00 -24.43 0.85
C GLY A 63 -30.90 -25.31 1.45
N ALA A 64 -29.69 -25.35 0.86
CA ALA A 64 -28.58 -26.10 1.42
C ALA A 64 -28.23 -25.64 2.85
N ASP A 65 -28.06 -26.60 3.76
CA ASP A 65 -27.62 -26.32 5.13
C ASP A 65 -26.15 -25.86 5.14
N ARG A 66 -25.94 -24.61 5.55
CA ARG A 66 -24.60 -23.98 5.66
C ARG A 66 -23.63 -24.78 6.53
N GLN A 67 -24.15 -25.58 7.47
CA GLN A 67 -23.34 -26.38 8.39
C GLN A 67 -22.99 -27.77 7.86
N ALA A 68 -23.55 -28.21 6.73
CA ALA A 68 -23.30 -29.54 6.15
C ALA A 68 -21.96 -29.61 5.39
N ARG A 69 -20.84 -29.40 6.09
CA ARG A 69 -19.49 -29.29 5.50
C ARG A 69 -18.42 -30.16 6.19
N ASP A 70 -18.80 -30.97 7.17
CA ASP A 70 -17.88 -31.82 7.92
C ASP A 70 -17.63 -33.18 7.24
N ALA A 71 -16.37 -33.64 7.32
CA ALA A 71 -15.91 -34.87 6.67
C ALA A 71 -16.45 -36.16 7.31
N SER A 72 -16.98 -36.09 8.53
CA SER A 72 -17.36 -37.27 9.33
C SER A 72 -18.84 -37.33 9.68
N ARG A 73 -19.73 -36.69 8.88
CA ARG A 73 -21.16 -36.64 9.20
C ARG A 73 -21.81 -38.02 9.13
N VAL A 74 -22.59 -38.36 10.15
CA VAL A 74 -23.47 -39.54 10.12
C VAL A 74 -24.73 -39.19 9.34
N LEU A 75 -24.92 -39.83 8.19
CA LEU A 75 -26.10 -39.66 7.35
C LEU A 75 -27.14 -40.74 7.63
N ARG A 76 -28.41 -40.44 7.38
CA ARG A 76 -29.50 -41.42 7.54
C ARG A 76 -29.35 -42.57 6.56
N LEU A 77 -29.62 -43.78 7.05
CA LEU A 77 -29.59 -45.00 6.26
C LEU A 77 -30.79 -45.05 5.31
N VAL A 78 -30.55 -45.42 4.05
CA VAL A 78 -31.62 -45.68 3.08
C VAL A 78 -32.50 -46.80 3.60
N GLU A 79 -33.80 -46.73 3.30
CA GLU A 79 -34.88 -47.62 3.75
C GLU A 79 -35.30 -47.49 5.22
N SER A 80 -34.60 -46.69 6.03
CA SER A 80 -35.01 -46.40 7.41
C SER A 80 -36.18 -45.40 7.48
N LEU A 81 -36.87 -45.33 8.63
CA LEU A 81 -37.95 -44.37 8.87
C LEU A 81 -37.43 -43.12 9.59
N HIS A 82 -37.82 -41.94 9.10
CA HIS A 82 -37.54 -40.68 9.78
C HIS A 82 -38.50 -40.51 10.97
N SER A 83 -38.01 -40.75 12.19
CA SER A 83 -38.82 -40.80 13.43
C SER A 83 -39.77 -39.63 13.69
N LYS A 84 -39.48 -38.42 13.19
CA LYS A 84 -40.34 -37.24 13.39
C LYS A 84 -41.30 -36.93 12.24
N SER A 85 -41.13 -37.51 11.05
CA SER A 85 -42.07 -37.31 9.93
C SER A 85 -42.80 -38.60 9.55
N GLY A 86 -42.32 -39.76 9.99
CA GLY A 86 -42.84 -41.06 9.59
C GLY A 86 -42.41 -41.48 8.18
N GLU A 87 -41.79 -40.57 7.42
CA GLU A 87 -41.39 -40.80 6.03
C GLU A 87 -40.23 -41.78 5.91
N ARG A 88 -40.26 -42.59 4.85
CA ARG A 88 -39.16 -43.51 4.51
C ARG A 88 -38.02 -42.74 3.86
N VAL A 89 -36.80 -43.03 4.29
CA VAL A 89 -35.58 -42.54 3.63
C VAL A 89 -35.38 -43.37 2.37
N GLU A 90 -35.38 -42.74 1.20
CA GLU A 90 -35.32 -43.46 -0.07
C GLU A 90 -34.40 -42.78 -1.08
N VAL A 91 -33.87 -43.57 -2.00
CA VAL A 91 -33.14 -43.06 -3.16
C VAL A 91 -34.16 -42.48 -4.13
N VAL A 92 -34.02 -41.19 -4.40
CA VAL A 92 -34.88 -40.46 -5.33
C VAL A 92 -34.31 -40.49 -6.73
N ASP A 93 -32.98 -40.48 -6.85
CA ASP A 93 -32.29 -40.51 -8.14
C ASP A 93 -30.86 -41.05 -8.01
N VAL A 94 -30.39 -41.69 -9.07
CA VAL A 94 -29.01 -42.19 -9.20
C VAL A 94 -28.49 -41.78 -10.57
N GLN A 95 -27.36 -41.07 -10.60
CA GLN A 95 -26.69 -40.81 -11.86
C GLN A 95 -25.87 -42.03 -12.27
N GLY A 96 -26.14 -42.58 -13.45
CA GLY A 96 -25.57 -43.85 -13.92
C GLY A 96 -26.57 -44.99 -13.72
N SER A 97 -26.14 -46.06 -13.03
CA SER A 97 -27.02 -47.18 -12.65
C SER A 97 -27.01 -47.39 -11.13
N ALA A 98 -27.99 -48.14 -10.62
CA ALA A 98 -28.06 -48.44 -9.19
C ALA A 98 -26.83 -49.23 -8.68
N ASP A 99 -26.31 -50.13 -9.50
CA ASP A 99 -25.13 -50.96 -9.18
C ASP A 99 -23.82 -50.20 -9.41
N GLU A 100 -23.82 -49.29 -10.38
CA GLU A 100 -22.66 -48.48 -10.75
C GLU A 100 -23.03 -46.99 -10.84
N PRO A 101 -23.13 -46.30 -9.69
CA PRO A 101 -23.32 -44.85 -9.68
C PRO A 101 -22.07 -44.15 -10.20
N VAL A 102 -22.26 -43.02 -10.88
CA VAL A 102 -21.16 -42.17 -11.34
C VAL A 102 -20.29 -41.74 -10.17
N ARG A 103 -18.98 -41.85 -10.35
CA ARG A 103 -17.96 -41.41 -9.41
C ARG A 103 -17.07 -40.37 -10.06
N TYR A 104 -16.41 -39.58 -9.23
CA TYR A 104 -15.60 -38.45 -9.65
C TYR A 104 -14.17 -38.61 -9.17
N ASP A 105 -13.23 -38.33 -10.06
CA ASP A 105 -11.87 -37.99 -9.64
C ASP A 105 -11.91 -36.68 -8.86
N PHE A 106 -11.28 -36.68 -7.68
CA PHE A 106 -11.36 -35.54 -6.79
C PHE A 106 -10.62 -34.31 -7.33
N GLU A 107 -9.55 -34.50 -8.10
CA GLU A 107 -8.81 -33.37 -8.66
C GLU A 107 -9.64 -32.67 -9.74
N GLN A 108 -10.26 -33.43 -10.64
CA GLN A 108 -11.18 -32.90 -11.65
C GLN A 108 -12.40 -32.22 -11.02
N LEU A 109 -13.03 -32.88 -10.03
CA LEU A 109 -14.14 -32.30 -9.29
C LEU A 109 -13.75 -30.96 -8.64
N ALA A 110 -12.57 -30.90 -8.03
CA ALA A 110 -12.07 -29.69 -7.39
C ALA A 110 -11.73 -28.58 -8.40
N GLU A 111 -11.26 -28.90 -9.60
CA GLU A 111 -11.00 -27.90 -10.65
C GLU A 111 -12.28 -27.27 -11.18
N ILE A 112 -13.37 -28.03 -11.24
CA ILE A 112 -14.68 -27.51 -11.65
C ILE A 112 -15.30 -26.64 -10.53
N LEU A 113 -15.19 -27.09 -9.27
CA LEU A 113 -15.86 -26.43 -8.14
C LEU A 113 -15.12 -25.20 -7.60
N LEU A 114 -13.79 -25.15 -7.73
CA LEU A 114 -12.97 -24.10 -7.11
C LEU A 114 -12.59 -23.02 -8.13
N PRO A 115 -12.46 -21.76 -7.70
CA PRO A 115 -12.16 -20.65 -8.60
C PRO A 115 -10.72 -20.65 -9.14
N LEU A 116 -9.84 -21.48 -8.58
CA LEU A 116 -8.44 -21.58 -8.96
C LEU A 116 -8.01 -23.05 -8.95
N THR A 117 -7.31 -23.44 -10.01
CA THR A 117 -6.67 -24.74 -10.14
C THR A 117 -5.46 -24.87 -9.21
N ARG A 118 -4.98 -26.11 -9.02
CA ARG A 118 -3.76 -26.36 -8.25
C ARG A 118 -2.55 -25.67 -8.89
N PHE A 119 -2.47 -25.66 -10.21
CA PHE A 119 -1.39 -25.02 -10.96
C PHE A 119 -1.37 -23.49 -10.77
N GLU A 120 -2.53 -22.83 -10.83
CA GLU A 120 -2.64 -21.38 -10.61
C GLU A 120 -2.31 -21.00 -9.17
N LEU A 121 -2.75 -21.79 -8.18
CA LEU A 121 -2.38 -21.61 -6.78
C LEU A 121 -0.86 -21.74 -6.58
N GLN A 122 -0.22 -22.69 -7.26
CA GLN A 122 1.22 -22.87 -7.21
C GLN A 122 1.95 -21.66 -7.82
N ARG A 123 1.56 -21.19 -9.01
CA ARG A 123 2.08 -19.98 -9.64
C ARG A 123 1.95 -18.75 -8.74
N LEU A 124 0.80 -18.57 -8.09
CA LEU A 124 0.59 -17.47 -7.15
C LEU A 124 1.51 -17.55 -5.93
N ARG A 125 1.76 -18.76 -5.42
CA ARG A 125 2.69 -18.99 -4.30
C ARG A 125 4.13 -18.70 -4.71
N GLU A 126 4.55 -19.18 -5.88
CA GLU A 126 5.88 -18.92 -6.44
C GLU A 126 6.11 -17.43 -6.67
N HIS A 127 5.14 -16.73 -7.27
CA HIS A 127 5.21 -15.29 -7.48
C HIS A 127 5.29 -14.51 -6.16
N ARG A 128 4.47 -14.86 -5.16
CA ARG A 128 4.54 -14.25 -3.82
C ARG A 128 5.86 -14.55 -3.11
N ALA A 129 6.41 -15.75 -3.27
CA ALA A 129 7.71 -16.12 -2.74
C ALA A 129 8.83 -15.29 -3.39
N ALA A 130 8.83 -15.17 -4.72
CA ALA A 130 9.78 -14.34 -5.47
C ALA A 130 9.71 -12.86 -5.04
N GLN A 131 8.50 -12.30 -4.90
CA GLN A 131 8.33 -10.93 -4.39
C GLN A 131 8.84 -10.75 -2.96
N LYS A 132 8.65 -11.75 -2.10
CA LYS A 132 9.16 -11.71 -0.72
C LYS A 132 10.69 -11.73 -0.71
N VAL A 133 11.31 -12.57 -1.54
CA VAL A 133 12.77 -12.65 -1.70
C VAL A 133 13.33 -11.34 -2.24
N ASP A 134 12.75 -10.79 -3.31
CA ASP A 134 13.17 -9.50 -3.89
C ASP A 134 13.04 -8.35 -2.87
N ARG A 135 11.94 -8.33 -2.10
CA ARG A 135 11.75 -7.36 -1.01
C ARG A 135 12.81 -7.52 0.09
N GLN A 136 13.11 -8.75 0.51
CA GLN A 136 14.14 -9.01 1.52
C GLN A 136 15.53 -8.61 1.03
N LEU A 137 15.87 -8.93 -0.23
CA LEU A 137 17.13 -8.56 -0.85
C LEU A 137 17.27 -7.03 -0.95
N ARG A 138 16.22 -6.33 -1.38
CA ARG A 138 16.18 -4.86 -1.37
C ARG A 138 16.38 -4.27 0.03
N LEU A 139 15.75 -4.84 1.05
CA LEU A 139 15.91 -4.38 2.43
C LEU A 139 17.32 -4.62 2.97
N GLN A 140 17.95 -5.75 2.63
CA GLN A 140 19.34 -6.04 2.97
C GLN A 140 20.30 -5.08 2.26
N LEU A 141 20.14 -4.89 0.94
CA LEU A 141 20.94 -3.93 0.16
C LEU A 141 20.83 -2.50 0.68
N VAL A 142 19.65 -2.09 1.19
CA VAL A 142 19.45 -0.79 1.85
C VAL A 142 20.11 -0.74 3.23
N ARG A 143 20.16 -1.84 3.97
CA ARG A 143 20.81 -1.90 5.28
C ARG A 143 22.33 -1.84 5.18
N ASP A 144 22.89 -2.52 4.17
CA ASP A 144 24.34 -2.73 4.04
C ASP A 144 25.03 -1.61 3.25
N ASN A 145 24.27 -0.69 2.64
CA ASN A 145 24.82 0.43 1.90
C ASN A 145 24.71 1.74 2.74
N PRO A 146 25.82 2.34 3.21
CA PRO A 146 25.80 3.60 3.97
C PRO A 146 25.31 4.81 3.14
N LYS A 147 25.24 4.70 1.81
CA LYS A 147 24.57 5.67 0.92
C LYS A 147 23.09 5.36 0.68
N ALA A 148 22.54 4.28 1.25
CA ALA A 148 21.12 3.95 1.10
C ALA A 148 20.17 4.96 1.76
N GLU A 149 20.66 5.76 2.71
CA GLU A 149 19.97 6.98 3.16
C GLU A 149 19.66 7.94 2.00
N ILE A 150 20.57 8.03 1.02
CA ILE A 150 20.42 8.83 -0.21
C ILE A 150 19.47 8.12 -1.20
N PHE A 151 19.47 6.78 -1.20
CA PHE A 151 18.51 5.94 -1.92
C PHE A 151 17.19 5.68 -1.18
N LYS A 152 16.88 6.42 -0.10
CA LYS A 152 15.48 6.73 0.30
C LYS A 152 14.82 7.62 -0.76
N GLY A 153 15.06 7.32 -2.03
CA GLY A 153 14.58 8.02 -3.20
C GLY A 153 13.10 8.24 -3.05
N TYR A 154 12.71 9.51 -3.18
CA TYR A 154 11.35 10.00 -3.41
C TYR A 154 10.24 8.99 -3.07
N ASN A 155 10.08 8.66 -1.78
CA ASN A 155 8.93 7.87 -1.37
C ASN A 155 7.71 8.79 -1.49
N GLY A 156 6.91 8.60 -2.55
CA GLY A 156 5.69 9.38 -2.78
C GLY A 156 4.77 9.41 -1.56
N ARG A 157 4.77 8.33 -0.75
CA ARG A 157 4.02 8.28 0.53
C ARG A 157 4.61 9.21 1.59
N SER A 158 5.93 9.24 1.74
CA SER A 158 6.61 10.15 2.67
C SER A 158 6.45 11.62 2.26
N LEU A 159 6.47 11.92 0.96
CA LEU A 159 6.19 13.27 0.47
C LEU A 159 4.72 13.66 0.73
N ALA A 160 3.77 12.76 0.47
CA ALA A 160 2.36 13.00 0.77
C ALA A 160 2.15 13.28 2.26
N TRP A 161 2.76 12.48 3.14
CA TRP A 161 2.71 12.73 4.59
C TRP A 161 3.31 14.08 4.99
N ALA A 162 4.49 14.43 4.44
CA ALA A 162 5.11 15.72 4.74
C ALA A 162 4.26 16.91 4.27
N ARG A 163 3.57 16.79 3.14
CA ARG A 163 2.62 17.81 2.64
C ARG A 163 1.35 17.90 3.49
N LEU A 164 0.84 16.78 3.99
CA LEU A 164 -0.25 16.76 4.97
C LEU A 164 0.14 17.57 6.22
N GLU A 165 1.33 17.31 6.76
CA GLU A 165 1.84 18.03 7.94
C GLU A 165 2.04 19.53 7.65
N ASP A 166 2.52 19.89 6.47
CA ASP A 166 2.61 21.31 6.07
C ASP A 166 1.24 21.99 6.02
N ILE A 167 0.21 21.32 5.50
CA ILE A 167 -1.17 21.86 5.48
C ILE A 167 -1.72 22.00 6.89
N ARG A 168 -1.50 21.01 7.77
CA ARG A 168 -1.89 21.11 9.19
C ARG A 168 -1.19 22.27 9.88
N LYS A 169 0.11 22.42 9.65
CA LYS A 169 0.89 23.54 10.17
C LYS A 169 0.37 24.88 9.66
N LEU A 170 0.00 24.96 8.39
CA LEU A 170 -0.60 26.16 7.81
C LEU A 170 -1.91 26.53 8.51
N GLY A 171 -2.78 25.54 8.78
CA GLY A 171 -4.00 25.75 9.58
C GLY A 171 -3.71 26.29 10.98
N GLN A 172 -2.67 25.78 11.64
CA GLN A 172 -2.24 26.30 12.96
C GLN A 172 -1.74 27.75 12.88
N LEU A 173 -0.95 28.10 11.85
CA LEU A 173 -0.44 29.47 11.67
C LEU A 173 -1.55 30.49 11.40
N ARG A 174 -2.68 30.04 10.87
CA ARG A 174 -3.84 30.87 10.52
C ARG A 174 -4.95 30.85 11.57
N ASP A 175 -4.74 30.18 12.69
CA ASP A 175 -5.74 29.98 13.75
C ASP A 175 -7.04 29.31 13.22
N GLY A 176 -6.85 28.31 12.35
CA GLY A 176 -7.93 27.58 11.68
C GLY A 176 -8.06 27.91 10.19
N TRP A 177 -9.21 27.51 9.63
CA TRP A 177 -9.50 27.65 8.18
C TRP A 177 -10.68 28.59 7.89
N VAL A 178 -11.12 29.35 8.89
CA VAL A 178 -12.13 30.39 8.76
C VAL A 178 -11.48 31.71 9.15
N SER A 179 -11.42 32.65 8.23
CA SER A 179 -10.84 33.96 8.51
C SER A 179 -11.77 34.78 9.41
N LYS A 180 -11.22 35.80 10.07
CA LYS A 180 -12.01 36.75 10.88
C LYS A 180 -13.06 37.50 10.05
N GLN A 181 -12.88 37.58 8.73
CA GLN A 181 -13.79 38.18 7.76
C GLN A 181 -14.80 37.17 7.18
N GLY A 182 -14.83 35.93 7.69
CA GLY A 182 -15.78 34.89 7.29
C GLY A 182 -15.40 34.07 6.05
N ALA A 183 -14.25 34.33 5.42
CA ALA A 183 -13.78 33.51 4.29
C ALA A 183 -13.31 32.14 4.79
N SER A 184 -13.78 31.05 4.17
CA SER A 184 -13.52 29.68 4.64
C SER A 184 -12.78 28.86 3.59
N MET A 185 -11.69 28.21 4.01
CA MET A 185 -10.94 27.22 3.22
C MET A 185 -11.08 25.80 3.79
N ARG A 186 -12.05 25.56 4.68
CA ARG A 186 -12.28 24.25 5.35
C ARG A 186 -12.40 23.10 4.36
N THR A 187 -13.26 23.22 3.34
CA THR A 187 -13.45 22.18 2.31
C THR A 187 -12.17 21.95 1.49
N THR A 188 -11.46 23.01 1.11
CA THR A 188 -10.19 22.91 0.37
C THR A 188 -9.11 22.22 1.21
N SER A 189 -8.99 22.58 2.48
CA SER A 189 -8.07 21.93 3.43
C SER A 189 -8.42 20.45 3.61
N LEU A 190 -9.69 20.14 3.89
CA LEU A 190 -10.18 18.78 4.06
C LEU A 190 -9.88 17.92 2.82
N HIS A 191 -10.17 18.44 1.63
CA HIS A 191 -9.88 17.78 0.35
C HIS A 191 -8.40 17.40 0.23
N TRP A 192 -7.49 18.36 0.44
CA TRP A 192 -6.07 18.13 0.27
C TRP A 192 -5.48 17.22 1.36
N GLN A 193 -5.92 17.36 2.61
CA GLN A 193 -5.50 16.48 3.68
C GLN A 193 -5.93 15.03 3.43
N LEU A 194 -7.18 14.80 3.03
CA LEU A 194 -7.65 13.44 2.67
C LEU A 194 -6.95 12.87 1.44
N ASN A 195 -6.69 13.70 0.43
CA ASN A 195 -5.90 13.27 -0.74
C ASN A 195 -4.51 12.79 -0.33
N PHE A 196 -3.82 13.52 0.55
CA PHE A 196 -2.49 13.12 1.05
C PHE A 196 -2.52 11.95 2.02
N LEU A 197 -3.56 11.82 2.84
CA LEU A 197 -3.79 10.63 3.66
C LEU A 197 -3.98 9.37 2.79
N CYS A 198 -4.74 9.46 1.70
CA CYS A 198 -4.88 8.36 0.75
C CYS A 198 -3.57 8.06 0.01
N LEU A 199 -2.85 9.08 -0.48
CA LEU A 199 -1.55 8.91 -1.15
C LEU A 199 -0.46 8.32 -0.24
N SER A 200 -0.48 8.66 1.05
CA SER A 200 0.44 8.08 2.04
C SER A 200 0.08 6.64 2.42
N GLY A 201 -1.14 6.20 2.12
CA GLY A 201 -1.68 4.90 2.49
C GLY A 201 -2.24 4.84 3.92
N ALA A 202 -2.40 5.99 4.59
CA ALA A 202 -2.97 6.08 5.93
C ALA A 202 -4.50 5.92 5.94
N VAL A 203 -5.17 6.27 4.83
CA VAL A 203 -6.63 6.14 4.67
C VAL A 203 -6.96 5.17 3.53
N ASN A 204 -7.87 4.23 3.80
CA ASN A 204 -8.41 3.31 2.81
C ASN A 204 -9.74 3.83 2.26
N PRO A 205 -10.05 3.65 0.96
CA PRO A 205 -11.35 4.04 0.42
C PRO A 205 -12.57 3.46 1.15
N SER A 206 -12.46 2.26 1.74
CA SER A 206 -13.54 1.65 2.52
C SER A 206 -13.88 2.41 3.81
N THR A 207 -12.89 3.09 4.41
CA THR A 207 -13.05 3.89 5.63
C THR A 207 -13.10 5.40 5.36
N PHE A 208 -12.98 5.82 4.09
CA PHE A 208 -12.86 7.23 3.68
C PHE A 208 -13.92 8.14 4.30
N HIS A 209 -15.17 7.67 4.40
CA HIS A 209 -16.27 8.46 4.98
C HIS A 209 -16.11 8.76 6.46
N PHE A 210 -15.63 7.77 7.22
CA PHE A 210 -15.41 7.93 8.65
C PHE A 210 -14.25 8.89 8.88
N GLU A 211 -13.16 8.70 8.13
CA GLU A 211 -11.97 9.57 8.18
C GLU A 211 -12.30 11.01 7.78
N ALA A 212 -13.10 11.21 6.74
CA ALA A 212 -13.53 12.53 6.30
C ALA A 212 -14.38 13.24 7.36
N LYS A 213 -15.31 12.53 8.01
CA LYS A 213 -16.15 13.09 9.07
C LYS A 213 -15.32 13.47 10.30
N GLU A 214 -14.42 12.60 10.73
CA GLU A 214 -13.56 12.88 11.90
C GLU A 214 -12.59 14.01 11.62
N LEU A 215 -11.99 14.06 10.42
CA LEU A 215 -11.11 15.17 10.05
C LEU A 215 -11.89 16.49 9.90
N ALA A 216 -13.11 16.47 9.37
CA ALA A 216 -13.95 17.66 9.33
C ALA A 216 -14.22 18.25 10.72
N LYS A 217 -14.54 17.40 11.70
CA LYS A 217 -14.71 17.82 13.12
C LYS A 217 -13.43 18.38 13.72
N GLN A 218 -12.26 17.81 13.39
CA GLN A 218 -10.97 18.33 13.85
C GLN A 218 -10.64 19.69 13.26
N LEU A 219 -11.04 19.93 12.00
CA LEU A 219 -10.83 21.22 11.35
C LEU A 219 -11.72 22.33 11.91
N ASP A 220 -12.97 21.99 12.21
CA ASP A 220 -13.94 22.89 12.83
C ASP A 220 -15.07 22.07 13.46
N PRO A 221 -15.16 22.01 14.81
CA PRO A 221 -16.19 21.23 15.50
C PRO A 221 -17.62 21.66 15.18
N ASN A 222 -17.82 22.92 14.77
CA ASN A 222 -19.13 23.48 14.46
C ASN A 222 -19.51 23.34 12.98
N TRP A 223 -18.65 22.72 12.17
CA TRP A 223 -18.88 22.58 10.74
C TRP A 223 -19.82 21.41 10.42
N ALA A 224 -21.00 21.73 9.89
CA ALA A 224 -21.93 20.76 9.33
C ALA A 224 -21.47 20.25 7.95
N PHE A 225 -20.40 19.45 7.94
CA PHE A 225 -19.82 18.89 6.71
C PHE A 225 -20.71 17.82 6.06
N SER A 226 -20.99 17.98 4.76
CA SER A 226 -21.64 16.94 3.96
C SER A 226 -20.63 16.13 3.16
N ILE A 227 -20.69 14.81 3.31
CA ILE A 227 -19.80 13.87 2.62
C ILE A 227 -19.93 13.89 1.09
N SER A 228 -21.06 14.37 0.57
CA SER A 228 -21.29 14.52 -0.87
C SER A 228 -20.29 15.48 -1.53
N GLU A 229 -19.74 16.45 -0.78
CA GLU A 229 -18.72 17.40 -1.26
C GLU A 229 -17.41 16.71 -1.68
N LEU A 230 -17.15 15.49 -1.20
CA LEU A 230 -15.94 14.72 -1.50
C LEU A 230 -16.15 13.56 -2.48
N GLY A 231 -17.31 13.47 -3.14
CA GLY A 231 -17.63 12.37 -4.05
C GLY A 231 -16.57 12.12 -5.12
N THR A 232 -16.05 13.19 -5.73
CA THR A 232 -14.98 13.10 -6.75
C THR A 232 -13.67 12.58 -6.16
N LEU A 233 -13.28 13.07 -4.98
CA LEU A 233 -12.05 12.62 -4.31
C LEU A 233 -12.16 11.16 -3.90
N ARG A 234 -13.32 10.74 -3.38
CA ARG A 234 -13.60 9.35 -3.02
C ARG A 234 -13.45 8.42 -4.23
N LYS A 235 -14.08 8.76 -5.38
CA LYS A 235 -13.93 7.98 -6.62
C LYS A 235 -12.46 7.84 -7.04
N LYS A 236 -11.70 8.93 -6.95
CA LYS A 236 -10.25 8.90 -7.21
C LYS A 236 -9.48 8.03 -6.22
N ALA A 237 -9.85 8.03 -4.95
CA ALA A 237 -9.26 7.15 -3.95
C ALA A 237 -9.55 5.67 -4.24
N GLU A 238 -10.77 5.33 -4.67
CA GLU A 238 -11.17 3.97 -5.09
C GLU A 238 -10.37 3.51 -6.34
N SER A 239 -10.25 4.38 -7.36
CA SER A 239 -9.39 4.12 -8.53
C SER A 239 -7.92 3.93 -8.13
N TYR A 240 -7.40 4.76 -7.23
CA TYR A 240 -6.02 4.63 -6.77
C TYR A 240 -5.77 3.33 -6.02
N ALA A 241 -6.69 2.92 -5.14
CA ALA A 241 -6.56 1.68 -4.38
C ALA A 241 -6.68 0.42 -5.25
N SER A 242 -7.43 0.48 -6.35
CA SER A 242 -7.48 -0.60 -7.34
C SER A 242 -6.26 -0.63 -8.29
N GLY A 243 -5.30 0.30 -8.11
CA GLY A 243 -4.08 0.36 -8.91
C GLY A 243 -4.24 1.05 -10.26
N GLN A 244 -5.38 1.69 -10.52
CA GLN A 244 -5.59 2.46 -11.75
C GLN A 244 -4.65 3.68 -11.80
N LYS A 245 -4.17 3.96 -13.01
CA LYS A 245 -3.35 5.12 -13.33
C LYS A 245 -4.05 5.98 -14.37
N ILE A 246 -3.68 7.26 -14.40
CA ILE A 246 -4.16 8.21 -15.41
C ILE A 246 -2.98 8.62 -16.29
N GLU A 247 -3.22 8.71 -17.60
CA GLU A 247 -2.23 9.24 -18.53
C GLU A 247 -2.41 10.76 -18.66
N PHE A 248 -1.32 11.50 -18.46
CA PHE A 248 -1.32 12.95 -18.64
C PHE A 248 0.06 13.42 -19.11
N GLY A 249 0.10 14.08 -20.27
CA GLY A 249 1.34 14.57 -20.87
C GLY A 249 2.33 13.46 -21.23
N GLY A 250 1.83 12.32 -21.72
CA GLY A 250 2.65 11.14 -22.10
C GLY A 250 3.29 10.43 -20.90
N ARG A 251 2.79 10.64 -19.68
CA ARG A 251 3.25 9.98 -18.45
C ARG A 251 2.08 9.43 -17.66
N GLU A 252 2.30 8.31 -17.00
CA GLU A 252 1.34 7.73 -16.06
C GLU A 252 1.46 8.37 -14.67
N TRP A 253 0.32 8.70 -14.08
CA TRP A 253 0.20 9.24 -12.73
C TRP A 253 -0.77 8.41 -11.89
N PRO A 254 -0.64 8.44 -10.55
CA PRO A 254 -1.70 7.97 -9.65
C PRO A 254 -3.05 8.60 -9.99
N ALA A 255 -4.15 7.87 -9.79
CA ALA A 255 -5.50 8.42 -10.00
C ALA A 255 -5.86 9.59 -9.05
N LEU A 256 -5.22 9.64 -7.87
CA LEU A 256 -5.30 10.74 -6.90
C LEU A 256 -4.55 12.00 -7.37
N TYR A 257 -4.78 13.13 -6.73
CA TYR A 257 -4.16 14.40 -7.11
C TYR A 257 -2.69 14.46 -6.66
N THR A 258 -1.77 14.67 -7.59
CA THR A 258 -0.33 14.83 -7.33
C THR A 258 0.16 16.23 -7.70
N PRO A 259 -0.16 17.27 -6.90
CA PRO A 259 0.13 18.65 -7.25
C PRO A 259 1.63 18.96 -7.20
N LYS A 260 2.02 19.97 -7.99
CA LYS A 260 3.31 20.66 -7.81
C LYS A 260 3.22 21.56 -6.56
N ASN A 261 4.36 21.94 -6.00
CA ASN A 261 4.40 22.86 -4.86
C ASN A 261 3.72 24.19 -5.18
N GLN A 262 3.99 24.76 -6.37
CA GLN A 262 3.38 26.01 -6.81
C GLN A 262 1.84 25.94 -6.78
N THR A 263 1.26 24.83 -7.26
CA THR A 263 -0.20 24.64 -7.21
C THR A 263 -0.76 24.73 -5.79
N LEU A 264 -0.08 24.16 -4.79
CA LEU A 264 -0.53 24.26 -3.40
C LEU A 264 -0.32 25.67 -2.84
N ILE A 265 0.79 26.33 -3.19
CA ILE A 265 1.07 27.72 -2.80
C ILE A 265 -0.04 28.64 -3.34
N ASP A 266 -0.42 28.48 -4.61
CA ASP A 266 -1.45 29.29 -5.25
C ASP A 266 -2.84 29.01 -4.65
N ILE A 267 -3.22 27.73 -4.50
CA ILE A 267 -4.51 27.32 -3.93
C ILE A 267 -4.70 27.89 -2.52
N PHE A 268 -3.66 27.84 -1.70
CA PHE A 268 -3.73 28.26 -0.30
C PHE A 268 -3.29 29.71 -0.08
N GLY A 269 -2.83 30.42 -1.12
CA GLY A 269 -2.25 31.76 -1.00
C GLY A 269 -1.14 31.80 0.04
N ILE A 270 -0.19 30.86 -0.01
CA ILE A 270 0.85 30.70 1.03
C ILE A 270 1.91 31.80 0.87
N THR A 271 2.05 32.62 1.90
CA THR A 271 3.02 33.73 1.92
C THR A 271 4.45 33.23 2.12
N ASP A 272 5.45 34.04 1.77
CA ASP A 272 6.87 33.71 2.00
C ASP A 272 7.19 33.49 3.49
N ALA A 273 6.51 34.23 4.38
CA ALA A 273 6.66 34.06 5.83
C ALA A 273 6.14 32.70 6.30
N GLU A 274 4.99 32.24 5.77
CA GLU A 274 4.45 30.91 6.06
C GLU A 274 5.33 29.81 5.47
N GLN A 275 5.77 29.94 4.21
CA GLN A 275 6.65 28.96 3.55
C GLN A 275 7.93 28.69 4.35
N ARG A 276 8.51 29.70 5.00
CA ARG A 276 9.68 29.54 5.88
C ARG A 276 9.44 28.63 7.08
N GLN A 277 8.19 28.43 7.47
CA GLN A 277 7.79 27.53 8.55
C GLN A 277 7.31 26.15 8.06
N LEU A 278 7.13 25.97 6.74
CA LEU A 278 6.75 24.69 6.13
C LEU A 278 7.98 23.87 5.74
N ARG A 279 7.83 22.55 5.68
CA ARG A 279 8.91 21.61 5.37
C ARG A 279 9.10 21.43 3.87
N THR A 280 8.02 21.23 3.12
CA THR A 280 8.02 20.78 1.72
C THR A 280 7.28 21.70 0.75
N ILE A 281 6.18 22.35 1.16
CA ILE A 281 5.42 23.27 0.31
C ILE A 281 6.11 24.64 0.30
N ILE A 282 7.19 24.72 -0.49
CA ILE A 282 8.05 25.90 -0.62
C ILE A 282 8.40 26.16 -2.08
N THR A 283 8.76 27.40 -2.41
CA THR A 283 9.31 27.77 -3.71
C THR A 283 10.68 27.14 -3.97
N PRO A 284 11.08 26.98 -5.26
CA PRO A 284 12.43 26.54 -5.63
C PRO A 284 13.55 27.42 -5.06
N ALA A 285 13.31 28.73 -4.96
CA ALA A 285 14.28 29.68 -4.39
C ALA A 285 14.56 29.38 -2.90
N LEU A 286 13.51 29.22 -2.09
CA LEU A 286 13.66 28.90 -0.67
C LEU A 286 14.26 27.50 -0.44
N ALA A 287 13.93 26.53 -1.31
CA ALA A 287 14.55 25.21 -1.27
C ALA A 287 16.08 25.28 -1.51
N THR A 288 16.49 26.11 -2.48
CA THR A 288 17.91 26.34 -2.82
C THR A 288 18.64 27.05 -1.69
N GLU A 289 18.01 28.05 -1.07
CA GLU A 289 18.53 28.73 0.12
C GLU A 289 18.79 27.74 1.28
N ARG A 290 17.79 26.91 1.60
CA ARG A 290 17.91 25.90 2.67
C ARG A 290 18.97 24.85 2.39
N ASP A 291 19.08 24.36 1.16
CA ASP A 291 20.15 23.41 0.81
C ASP A 291 21.52 24.08 0.92
N THR A 292 21.67 25.33 0.48
CA THR A 292 22.92 26.08 0.61
C THR A 292 23.35 26.20 2.08
N ILE A 293 22.42 26.52 2.98
CA ILE A 293 22.68 26.58 4.43
C ILE A 293 23.10 25.20 4.94
N ARG A 294 22.33 24.15 4.64
CA ARG A 294 22.62 22.77 5.07
C ARG A 294 23.98 22.28 4.59
N GLN A 295 24.34 22.54 3.32
CA GLN A 295 25.65 22.17 2.78
C GLN A 295 26.77 22.95 3.46
N ARG A 296 26.55 24.23 3.78
CA ARG A 296 27.52 25.05 4.52
C ARG A 296 27.75 24.47 5.92
N GLU A 297 26.68 24.16 6.65
CA GLU A 297 26.76 23.53 7.98
C GLU A 297 27.45 22.17 7.93
N LYS A 298 27.09 21.34 6.95
CA LYS A 298 27.72 20.03 6.74
C LYS A 298 29.22 20.15 6.49
N ARG A 299 29.65 21.12 5.68
CA ARG A 299 31.07 21.41 5.43
C ARG A 299 31.77 21.86 6.71
N ARG A 300 31.15 22.74 7.50
CA ARG A 300 31.69 23.19 8.81
C ARG A 300 31.85 22.02 9.78
N ALA A 301 30.85 21.15 9.88
CA ALA A 301 30.91 19.94 10.72
C ALA A 301 31.98 18.94 10.27
N ALA A 302 32.31 18.92 8.98
CA ALA A 302 33.41 18.12 8.43
C ALA A 302 34.80 18.78 8.60
N GLY A 303 34.90 19.89 9.35
CA GLY A 303 36.16 20.58 9.62
C GLY A 303 36.66 21.47 8.48
N VAL A 304 35.84 21.74 7.46
CA VAL A 304 36.20 22.67 6.39
C VAL A 304 36.14 24.10 6.95
N GLN A 305 37.31 24.72 7.10
CA GLN A 305 37.45 26.10 7.59
C GLN A 305 36.67 27.10 6.72
N GLU A 306 36.18 28.16 7.37
CA GLU A 306 35.50 29.24 6.66
C GLU A 306 36.48 29.93 5.71
N ARG A 307 36.01 30.39 4.55
CA ARG A 307 36.87 31.04 3.56
C ARG A 307 37.59 32.28 4.14
N SER A 308 36.94 33.00 5.06
CA SER A 308 37.51 34.12 5.82
C SER A 308 38.68 33.68 6.70
N GLU A 309 38.52 32.60 7.47
CA GLU A 309 39.58 32.02 8.35
C GLU A 309 40.71 31.38 7.55
N TYR A 310 40.37 30.70 6.45
CA TYR A 310 41.34 30.21 5.50
C TYR A 310 42.16 31.39 4.96
N LEU A 311 41.51 32.44 4.44
CA LEU A 311 42.20 33.63 3.91
C LEU A 311 42.99 34.40 4.97
N SER A 312 42.51 34.52 6.21
CA SER A 312 43.27 35.17 7.30
C SER A 312 44.53 34.38 7.63
N SER A 313 44.47 33.04 7.65
CA SER A 313 45.65 32.20 7.81
C SER A 313 46.68 32.41 6.69
N PHE A 314 46.24 32.72 5.46
CA PHE A 314 47.14 33.12 4.37
C PHE A 314 47.76 34.50 4.58
N HIS A 315 46.99 35.47 5.08
CA HIS A 315 47.49 36.81 5.38
C HIS A 315 48.53 36.81 6.51
N ASP A 316 48.25 36.09 7.61
CA ASP A 316 49.16 35.95 8.75
C ASP A 316 50.44 35.22 8.37
N ARG A 317 50.31 34.13 7.60
CA ARG A 317 51.45 33.36 7.10
C ARG A 317 52.29 34.17 6.11
N ARG A 318 51.67 35.04 5.32
CA ARG A 318 52.37 35.97 4.43
C ARG A 318 53.10 37.07 5.20
N ALA A 319 52.51 37.60 6.26
CA ALA A 319 53.18 38.56 7.15
C ALA A 319 54.42 37.92 7.80
N GLN A 320 54.30 36.70 8.34
CA GLN A 320 55.43 35.95 8.91
C GLN A 320 56.55 35.70 7.90
N ILE A 321 56.21 35.34 6.66
CA ILE A 321 57.19 35.18 5.57
C ILE A 321 57.95 36.49 5.31
N LYS A 322 57.27 37.63 5.30
CA LYS A 322 57.90 38.95 5.09
C LYS A 322 58.81 39.32 6.26
N THR A 323 58.39 39.08 7.50
CA THR A 323 59.19 39.36 8.70
C THR A 323 60.47 38.52 8.74
N LEU A 324 60.36 37.19 8.60
CA LEU A 324 61.53 36.30 8.59
C LEU A 324 62.50 36.64 7.45
N LYS A 325 61.98 37.11 6.31
CA LYS A 325 62.83 37.53 5.21
C LYS A 325 63.58 38.83 5.51
N ALA A 326 62.94 39.78 6.20
CA ALA A 326 63.56 41.03 6.66
C ALA A 326 64.65 40.78 7.71
N GLU A 327 64.50 39.73 8.54
CA GLU A 327 65.52 39.27 9.51
C GLU A 327 66.70 38.53 8.84
N GLY A 328 66.74 38.44 7.51
CA GLY A 328 67.85 37.85 6.77
C GLY A 328 67.78 36.32 6.61
N VAL A 329 66.69 35.67 7.03
CA VAL A 329 66.54 34.21 6.90
C VAL A 329 66.45 33.80 5.42
N ALA A 330 67.17 32.74 5.05
CA ALA A 330 67.17 32.22 3.68
C ALA A 330 65.80 31.63 3.30
N VAL A 331 65.38 31.75 2.04
CA VAL A 331 64.05 31.30 1.56
C VAL A 331 63.82 29.80 1.80
N ALA A 332 64.86 28.98 1.64
CA ALA A 332 64.79 27.55 1.92
C ALA A 332 64.51 27.25 3.40
N GLU A 333 65.03 28.09 4.29
CA GLU A 333 64.87 27.97 5.73
C GLU A 333 63.48 28.46 6.19
N ILE A 334 62.97 29.55 5.60
CA ILE A 334 61.59 30.02 5.84
C ILE A 334 60.57 28.95 5.43
N ALA A 335 60.75 28.35 4.25
CA ALA A 335 59.91 27.28 3.75
C ALA A 335 59.85 26.09 4.73
N ARG A 336 61.01 25.73 5.29
CA ARG A 336 61.14 24.64 6.27
C ARG A 336 60.51 24.99 7.62
N ARG A 337 60.70 26.22 8.12
CA ARG A 337 60.14 26.68 9.42
C ARG A 337 58.62 26.78 9.42
N LEU A 338 58.03 27.14 8.29
CA LEU A 338 56.57 27.33 8.16
C LEU A 338 55.86 26.13 7.51
N ASP A 339 56.61 25.06 7.21
CA ASP A 339 56.13 23.85 6.53
C ASP A 339 55.38 24.15 5.22
N VAL A 340 55.99 24.97 4.36
CA VAL A 340 55.45 25.37 3.06
C VAL A 340 56.49 25.20 1.95
N THR A 341 56.04 25.19 0.69
CA THR A 341 56.96 25.08 -0.45
C THR A 341 57.72 26.38 -0.69
N ARG A 342 58.93 26.30 -1.28
CA ARG A 342 59.69 27.49 -1.70
C ARG A 342 58.89 28.38 -2.66
N ALA A 343 58.07 27.79 -3.53
CA ALA A 343 57.20 28.52 -4.44
C ALA A 343 56.16 29.38 -3.68
N THR A 344 55.56 28.83 -2.61
CA THR A 344 54.64 29.56 -1.74
C THR A 344 55.31 30.80 -1.12
N VAL A 345 56.58 30.67 -0.69
CA VAL A 345 57.37 31.79 -0.14
C VAL A 345 57.64 32.86 -1.20
N TYR A 346 58.07 32.48 -2.41
CA TYR A 346 58.31 33.44 -3.50
C TYR A 346 57.04 34.18 -3.93
N THR A 347 55.91 33.49 -4.00
CA THR A 347 54.62 34.10 -4.35
C THR A 347 54.16 35.09 -3.27
N ALA A 348 54.34 34.75 -1.99
CA ALA A 348 54.01 35.62 -0.86
C ALA A 348 54.88 36.90 -0.79
N LEU A 349 56.12 36.83 -1.29
CA LEU A 349 57.06 37.95 -1.37
C LEU A 349 56.87 38.83 -2.63
N LYS A 350 56.38 38.27 -3.75
CA LYS A 350 56.12 39.00 -5.00
C LYS A 350 54.88 39.87 -4.95
N ALA A 351 53.88 39.45 -4.17
CA ALA A 351 52.69 40.24 -3.91
C ALA A 351 52.95 41.23 -2.78
#